data_AF-A0A146FYU6-F1
#
_entry.id   AF-A0A146FYU6-F1
#
_cell.length_a   1.000
_cell.length_b   1.000
_cell.length_c   1.000
_cell.angle_alpha   90.00
_cell.angle_beta   90.00
_cell.angle_gamma   90.00
#
_symmetry.space_group_name_H-M   'P 1'
#
loop_
_entity.id
_entity.type
_entity.pdbx_description
1 polymer ?
#
loop_
_entity_poly.entity_id
_entity_poly.type
_entity_poly.pdbx_seq_one_letter_code
_entity_poly.pdbx_strand_id
1 'polypeptide(L)'
;MPPPQQATSSTTTPASDEQIQTQKDKKLSRNDPSTTVKRHIRLLHEYNEIKNIAQGLMGLIADARGVRQVDVQREYGLDDRD
;
A
#
# COMPACT_ATOMS: atom_id res chain seq x y z
N MET A 1 35.77 23.35 45.11
CA MET A 1 35.44 22.01 45.61
C MET A 1 34.08 22.09 46.31
N PRO A 2 33.00 21.54 45.74
CA PRO A 2 31.66 21.60 46.32
C PRO A 2 31.40 20.43 47.30
N PRO A 3 30.74 20.64 48.45
CA PRO A 3 30.28 19.57 49.34
C PRO A 3 28.87 19.05 48.96
N PRO A 4 28.55 17.77 49.24
CA PRO A 4 27.35 17.08 48.78
C PRO A 4 26.13 17.25 49.70
N GLN A 5 24.99 16.94 49.10
CA GLN A 5 23.61 17.09 49.52
C GLN A 5 23.19 16.12 50.64
N GLN A 6 22.18 16.51 51.44
CA GLN A 6 21.02 15.67 51.78
C GLN A 6 19.94 16.50 52.50
N ALA A 7 18.84 16.78 51.80
CA ALA A 7 17.63 17.41 52.33
C ALA A 7 16.51 16.36 52.49
N THR A 8 16.13 16.15 53.75
CA THR A 8 14.79 15.96 54.33
C THR A 8 13.64 15.36 53.51
N SER A 9 13.17 14.23 54.04
CA SER A 9 11.82 13.65 54.14
C SER A 9 10.61 14.56 53.88
N SER A 10 9.61 14.06 53.13
CA SER A 10 8.18 14.15 53.52
C SER A 10 7.23 13.43 52.55
N THR A 11 6.43 12.53 53.12
CA THR A 11 5.15 11.98 52.65
C THR A 11 4.27 12.99 51.92
N THR A 12 3.71 12.63 50.77
CA THR A 12 2.45 13.18 50.22
C THR A 12 1.90 12.23 49.16
N THR A 13 0.81 11.54 49.51
CA THR A 13 -0.16 10.99 48.55
C THR A 13 -1.14 12.12 48.22
N PRO A 14 -1.40 12.39 46.94
CA PRO A 14 -2.74 12.27 46.37
C PRO A 14 -2.65 11.40 45.10
N ALA A 15 -3.44 10.35 44.95
CA ALA A 15 -4.79 10.43 44.44
C ALA A 15 -4.86 11.11 43.06
N SER A 16 -5.06 10.27 42.04
CA SER A 16 -5.91 10.52 40.87
C SER A 16 -5.60 11.74 40.00
N ASP A 17 -4.93 11.53 38.86
CA ASP A 17 -5.30 12.09 37.54
C ASP A 17 -4.14 12.02 36.54
N GLU A 18 -3.72 10.81 36.16
CA GLU A 18 -3.11 10.65 34.82
C GLU A 18 -3.53 9.32 34.19
N GLN A 19 -4.82 9.01 34.33
CA GLN A 19 -5.51 8.24 33.30
C GLN A 19 -5.97 9.21 32.20
N ILE A 20 -5.03 9.83 31.50
CA ILE A 20 -5.35 10.33 30.15
C ILE A 20 -5.27 9.11 29.25
N GLN A 21 -6.41 8.42 29.20
CA GLN A 21 -6.82 7.53 28.12
C GLN A 21 -6.34 8.09 26.79
N THR A 22 -5.26 7.53 26.26
CA THR A 22 -4.98 7.53 24.82
C THR A 22 -5.90 6.51 24.14
N GLN A 23 -7.21 6.66 24.40
CA GLN A 23 -8.27 5.96 23.69
C GLN A 23 -8.98 7.01 22.83
N LYS A 24 -8.77 6.90 21.51
CA LYS A 24 -9.48 7.59 20.41
C LYS A 24 -8.80 8.82 19.78
N ASP A 25 -7.58 8.63 19.27
CA ASP A 25 -7.27 9.13 17.91
C ASP A 25 -7.50 8.02 16.87
N LYS A 26 -8.63 7.33 17.05
CA LYS A 26 -9.25 6.43 16.07
C LYS A 26 -10.30 7.22 15.31
N LYS A 27 -9.92 8.32 14.67
CA LYS A 27 -10.74 8.97 13.64
C LYS A 27 -9.87 9.67 12.59
N LEU A 28 -9.98 9.14 11.37
CA LEU A 28 -9.72 9.80 10.09
C LEU A 28 -8.25 10.10 9.73
N SER A 29 -7.43 9.06 9.56
CA SER A 29 -6.50 9.08 8.42
C SER A 29 -7.17 8.32 7.28
N ARG A 30 -7.84 9.08 6.41
CA ARG A 30 -8.67 8.62 5.29
C ARG A 30 -7.78 8.05 4.18
N ASN A 31 -7.14 6.93 4.46
CA ASN A 31 -6.13 6.23 3.66
C ASN A 31 -4.72 6.60 4.13
N ASP A 32 -4.14 5.73 4.95
CA ASP A 32 -2.71 5.73 5.19
C ASP A 32 -2.01 5.72 3.81
N PRO A 33 -1.21 6.73 3.45
CA PRO A 33 -0.62 6.85 2.11
C PRO A 33 0.17 5.59 1.73
N SER A 34 0.79 4.94 2.73
CA SER A 34 1.49 3.67 2.57
C SER A 34 0.57 2.54 2.11
N THR A 35 -0.66 2.49 2.62
CA THR A 35 -1.67 1.48 2.22
C THR A 35 -2.22 1.74 0.81
N THR A 36 -2.37 3.00 0.44
CA THR A 36 -2.82 3.40 -0.91
C THR A 36 -1.80 3.00 -1.98
N VAL A 37 -0.52 3.30 -1.73
CA VAL A 37 0.58 2.94 -2.63
C VAL A 37 0.72 1.43 -2.76
N LYS A 38 0.71 0.69 -1.64
CA LYS A 38 0.75 -0.78 -1.66
C LYS A 38 -0.41 -1.38 -2.44
N ARG A 39 -1.61 -0.81 -2.31
CA ARG A 39 -2.79 -1.24 -3.07
C ARG A 39 -2.62 -0.99 -4.57
N HIS A 40 -2.13 0.19 -4.97
CA HIS A 40 -1.87 0.49 -6.38
C HIS A 40 -0.76 -0.39 -6.97
N ILE A 41 0.31 -0.66 -6.23
CA ILE A 41 1.40 -1.55 -6.67
C ILE A 41 0.88 -2.97 -6.97
N ARG A 42 -0.01 -3.48 -6.12
CA ARG A 42 -0.65 -4.80 -6.34
C ARG A 42 -1.52 -4.81 -7.58
N LEU A 43 -2.37 -3.78 -7.74
CA LEU A 43 -3.25 -3.68 -8.91
C LEU A 43 -2.46 -3.57 -10.22
N LEU A 44 -1.36 -2.82 -10.25
CA LEU A 44 -0.48 -2.75 -11.42
C LEU A 44 0.18 -4.10 -11.72
N HIS A 45 0.65 -4.82 -10.70
CA HIS A 45 1.25 -6.15 -10.90
C HIS A 45 0.24 -7.14 -11.47
N GLU A 46 -0.96 -7.19 -10.88
CA GLU A 46 -2.02 -8.09 -11.31
C GLU A 46 -2.50 -7.76 -12.74
N TYR A 47 -2.67 -6.47 -13.06
CA TYR A 47 -2.96 -6.04 -14.43
C TYR A 47 -1.87 -6.45 -15.42
N ASN A 48 -0.61 -6.15 -15.10
CA ASN A 48 0.52 -6.46 -15.97
C ASN A 48 0.69 -7.97 -16.17
N GLU A 49 0.45 -8.77 -15.14
CA GLU A 49 0.51 -10.24 -15.22
C GLU A 49 -0.53 -10.78 -16.20
N ILE A 50 -1.79 -10.38 -16.04
CA ILE A 50 -2.87 -10.80 -16.95
C ILE A 50 -2.61 -10.30 -18.37
N LYS A 51 -2.15 -9.05 -18.53
CA LYS A 51 -1.81 -8.48 -19.83
C LYS A 51 -0.72 -9.27 -20.54
N ASN A 52 0.34 -9.66 -19.84
CA ASN A 52 1.42 -10.46 -20.41
C ASN A 52 0.95 -11.87 -20.83
N ILE A 53 0.10 -12.52 -20.01
CA ILE A 53 -0.50 -13.82 -20.36
C ILE A 53 -1.38 -13.66 -21.62
N ALA A 54 -2.22 -12.63 -21.67
CA ALA A 54 -3.09 -12.36 -22.80
C ALA A 54 -2.29 -12.09 -24.08
N GLN A 55 -1.21 -11.29 -24.00
CA GLN A 55 -0.32 -11.05 -25.14
C GLN A 55 0.36 -12.33 -25.63
N GLY A 56 0.80 -13.21 -24.72
CA GLY A 56 1.36 -14.51 -25.07
C GLY A 56 0.35 -15.41 -25.79
N LEU A 57 -0.86 -15.54 -25.25
CA LEU A 57 -1.95 -16.30 -25.89
C LEU A 57 -2.32 -15.71 -27.26
N MET A 58 -2.29 -14.38 -27.40
CA MET A 58 -2.59 -13.72 -28.66
C MET A 58 -1.52 -14.00 -29.72
N GLY A 59 -0.24 -14.14 -29.32
CA GLY A 59 0.82 -14.62 -30.20
C GLY A 59 0.53 -16.02 -30.72
N LEU A 60 0.12 -16.95 -29.85
CA LEU A 60 -0.25 -18.32 -30.25
C LEU A 60 -1.45 -18.35 -31.21
N ILE A 61 -2.45 -17.49 -31.00
CA ILE A 61 -3.61 -17.36 -31.90
C ILE A 61 -3.19 -16.80 -33.27
N ALA A 62 -2.30 -15.81 -33.28
CA ALA A 62 -1.78 -15.22 -34.50
C ALA A 62 -0.98 -16.24 -35.33
N ASP A 63 -0.10 -17.01 -34.67
CA ASP A 63 0.67 -18.08 -35.29
C ASP A 63 -0.25 -19.17 -35.87
N ALA A 64 -1.27 -19.59 -35.12
CA ALA A 64 -2.23 -20.59 -35.58
C ALA A 64 -3.07 -20.14 -36.79
N ARG A 65 -3.36 -18.84 -36.89
CA ARG A 65 -4.09 -18.23 -38.01
C ARG A 65 -3.18 -17.82 -39.18
N GLY A 66 -1.86 -17.85 -39.00
CA GLY A 66 -0.89 -17.39 -40.01
C GLY A 66 -0.95 -15.89 -40.29
N VAL A 67 -1.45 -15.09 -39.34
CA VAL A 67 -1.56 -13.62 -39.44
C VAL A 67 -0.63 -12.95 -38.45
N ARG A 68 -0.38 -11.65 -38.61
CA ARG A 68 0.50 -10.94 -37.66
C ARG A 68 -0.26 -10.69 -36.37
N GLN A 69 0.45 -10.74 -35.24
CA GLN A 69 -0.13 -10.48 -33.92
C GLN A 69 -0.83 -9.12 -33.82
N VAL A 70 -0.31 -8.10 -34.53
CA VAL A 70 -0.91 -6.76 -34.61
C VAL A 70 -2.28 -6.76 -35.30
N ASP A 71 -2.50 -7.64 -36.28
CA ASP A 71 -3.76 -7.73 -37.01
C ASP A 71 -4.83 -8.38 -36.11
N VAL A 72 -4.43 -9.40 -35.33
CA VAL A 72 -5.28 -10.05 -34.32
C VAL A 72 -5.63 -9.08 -33.21
N GLN A 73 -4.66 -8.34 -32.67
CA GLN A 73 -4.94 -7.32 -31.65
C GLN A 73 -5.98 -6.30 -32.13
N ARG A 74 -5.85 -5.84 -33.38
CA ARG A 74 -6.82 -4.93 -34.01
C ARG A 74 -8.22 -5.53 -34.15
N GLU A 75 -8.30 -6.81 -34.52
CA GLU A 75 -9.56 -7.57 -34.62
C GLU A 75 -10.26 -7.68 -33.27
N TYR A 76 -9.50 -7.94 -32.21
CA TYR A 76 -10.01 -8.03 -30.84
C TYR A 76 -10.19 -6.67 -30.14
N GLY A 77 -9.95 -5.56 -30.84
CA GLY A 77 -10.12 -4.20 -30.31
C GLY A 77 -9.08 -3.80 -29.26
N LEU A 78 -7.92 -4.45 -29.24
CA LEU A 78 -6.79 -4.08 -28.40
C LEU A 78 -5.98 -3.00 -29.13
N ASP A 79 -5.94 -1.79 -28.58
CA ASP A 79 -5.02 -0.74 -29.01
C ASP A 79 -3.79 -0.75 -28.11
N ASP A 80 -2.61 -0.46 -28.66
CA ASP A 80 -1.33 -0.47 -27.93
C ASP A 80 -1.22 0.64 -26.84
N ARG A 81 -2.30 1.42 -26.63
CA ARG A 81 -2.31 2.65 -25.83
C ARG A 81 -2.82 2.52 -24.39
N ASP A 82 -3.24 1.34 -23.96
CA ASP A 82 -3.58 1.02 -22.56
C ASP A 82 -2.54 0.08 -21.92
#